data_AF-A0A256JF87-F1
#
_entry.id   AF-A0A256JF87-F1
#
_cell.length_a   1.000
_cell.length_b   1.000
_cell.length_c   1.000
_cell.angle_alpha   90.00
_cell.angle_beta   90.00
_cell.angle_gamma   90.00
#
_symmetry.space_group_name_H-M   'P 1'
#
loop_
_entity.id
_entity.type
_entity.pdbx_description
1 polymer ?
#
loop_
_entity_poly.entity_id
_entity_poly.type
_entity_poly.pdbx_seq_one_letter_code
_entity_poly.pdbx_strand_id
1 'polypeptide(L)' 'MDLGQAVDDAGALLTLLGLLSVIPVLFVMTQNIGNSDFDMMSAFVYAINGIVEAVMPAIVLTIAVAVVLYLMANTDF' A
#
# COMPACT_ATOMS: atom_id res chain seq x y z
N MET A 1 19.61 1.73 -14.26
CA MET A 1 18.62 0.72 -13.75
C MET A 1 17.90 0.10 -14.94
N ASP A 2 17.62 -1.20 -14.92
CA ASP A 2 16.83 -1.84 -16.00
C ASP A 2 15.31 -1.80 -15.72
N LEU A 3 14.49 -1.90 -16.77
CA LEU A 3 13.03 -1.79 -16.68
C LEU A 3 12.42 -2.90 -15.81
N GLY A 4 12.98 -4.12 -15.86
CA GLY A 4 12.53 -5.22 -15.01
C GLY A 4 12.67 -4.91 -13.52
N GLN A 5 13.84 -4.39 -13.12
CA GLN A 5 14.07 -3.93 -11.75
C GLN A 5 13.14 -2.78 -11.36
N ALA A 6 12.89 -1.83 -12.27
CA ALA A 6 12.00 -0.71 -12.02
C ALA A 6 10.55 -1.16 -11.73
N VAL A 7 10.08 -2.23 -12.40
CA VAL A 7 8.75 -2.81 -12.20
C VAL A 7 8.66 -3.51 -10.84
N ASP A 8 9.68 -4.27 -10.46
CA ASP A 8 9.74 -4.93 -9.16
C ASP A 8 9.78 -3.90 -8.01
N ASP A 9 10.63 -2.87 -8.14
CA ASP A 9 10.76 -1.78 -7.16
C ASP A 9 9.46 -0.96 -7.05
N ALA A 10 8.82 -0.67 -8.18
CA ALA A 10 7.52 -0.01 -8.20
C ALA A 10 6.43 -0.83 -7.49
N GLY A 11 6.41 -2.14 -7.72
CA GLY A 11 5.48 -3.06 -7.05
C GLY A 11 5.69 -3.08 -5.54
N ALA A 12 6.94 -3.15 -5.09
CA ALA A 12 7.29 -3.10 -3.67
C ALA A 12 6.90 -1.76 -3.02
N LEU A 13 7.17 -0.64 -3.68
CA LEU A 13 6.80 0.70 -3.20
C LEU A 13 5.29 0.87 -3.07
N LEU A 14 4.52 0.46 -4.08
CA LEU A 14 3.07 0.55 -4.04
C LEU A 14 2.47 -0.35 -2.95
N THR A 15 3.01 -1.56 -2.78
CA THR A 15 2.63 -2.45 -1.69
C THR A 15 2.92 -1.80 -0.33
N LEU A 16 4.09 -1.19 -0.15
CA LEU A 16 4.46 -0.49 1.08
C LEU A 16 3.51 0.68 1.38
N LEU A 17 3.23 1.52 0.38
CA LEU A 17 2.29 2.64 0.51
C LEU A 17 0.88 2.15 0.86
N GLY A 18 0.45 1.06 0.24
CA GLY A 18 -0.81 0.41 0.54
C GLY A 18 -0.85 -0.12 1.98
N LEU A 19 0.22 -0.76 2.47
CA LEU A 19 0.30 -1.22 3.85
C LEU A 19 0.33 -0.09 4.88
N LEU A 20 0.91 1.07 4.55
CA LEU A 20 0.88 2.24 5.44
C LEU A 20 -0.56 2.71 5.73
N SER A 21 -1.50 2.49 4.80
CA SER A 21 -2.92 2.85 4.99
C SER A 21 -3.62 2.04 6.09
N VAL A 22 -3.02 0.92 6.53
CA VAL A 22 -3.56 0.01 7.54
C VAL A 22 -3.28 0.53 8.96
N ILE A 23 -2.20 1.29 9.14
CA ILE A 23 -1.73 1.78 10.45
C ILE A 23 -2.82 2.62 11.16
N PRO A 24 -3.49 3.58 10.51
CA PRO A 24 -4.59 4.33 11.12
C PRO A 24 -5.73 3.44 11.61
N VAL A 25 -6.07 2.38 10.86
CA VAL A 25 -7.17 1.46 11.23
C VAL A 25 -6.80 0.68 12.49
N LEU A 26 -5.59 0.12 12.54
CA LEU A 26 -5.07 -0.57 13.71
C LEU A 26 -5.00 0.35 14.93
N PHE A 27 -4.62 1.62 14.72
CA PHE A 27 -4.58 2.62 15.78
C PHE A 27 -5.97 2.88 16.36
N VAL A 28 -6.98 3.12 15.51
CA VAL A 28 -8.37 3.33 15.95
C VAL A 28 -8.91 2.10 16.70
N MET A 29 -8.66 0.89 16.18
CA MET A 29 -9.04 -0.35 16.85
C MET A 29 -8.38 -0.47 18.23
N THR A 30 -7.09 -0.18 18.32
CA THR A 30 -6.33 -0.24 19.58
C THR A 30 -6.87 0.74 20.61
N GLN A 31 -7.23 1.96 20.19
CA GLN A 31 -7.82 2.96 21.08
C GLN A 31 -9.22 2.58 21.58
N ASN A 32 -9.95 1.74 20.85
CA ASN A 32 -11.33 1.36 21.17
C ASN A 32 -11.47 -0.08 21.69
N ILE A 33 -10.37 -0.76 22.05
CA ILE A 33 -10.39 -2.16 22.52
C ILE A 33 -11.31 -2.40 23.73
N GLY A 34 -11.46 -1.41 24.61
CA GLY A 34 -12.33 -1.49 25.78
C GLY A 34 -13.73 -0.88 25.59
N ASN A 35 -14.05 -0.37 24.39
CA ASN A 35 -15.31 0.30 24.12
C ASN A 35 -16.35 -0.70 23.59
N SER A 36 -17.40 -0.97 24.39
CA SER A 36 -18.47 -1.90 24.02
C SER A 36 -19.33 -1.42 22.85
N ASP A 37 -19.33 -0.12 22.56
CA ASP A 37 -20.09 0.48 21.47
C ASP A 37 -19.31 0.52 20.15
N PHE A 38 -18.02 0.15 20.19
CA PHE A 38 -17.19 0.09 18.99
C PHE A 38 -17.31 -1.26 18.29
N ASP A 39 -17.77 -1.25 17.04
CA ASP A 39 -17.83 -2.44 16.21
C ASP A 39 -16.44 -2.83 15.69
N MET A 40 -15.73 -3.60 16.52
CA MET A 40 -14.41 -4.14 16.22
C MET A 40 -14.41 -5.02 14.96
N MET A 41 -15.51 -5.76 14.71
CA MET A 41 -15.60 -6.68 13.60
C MET A 41 -15.65 -5.92 12.28
N SER A 42 -16.50 -4.90 12.20
CA SER A 42 -16.56 -4.03 11.02
C SER A 42 -15.22 -3.34 10.77
N ALA A 43 -14.59 -2.78 11.80
CA ALA A 43 -13.27 -2.14 11.66
C ALA A 43 -12.20 -3.10 11.14
N PHE A 44 -12.22 -4.35 11.60
CA PHE A 44 -11.31 -5.40 11.11
C PHE A 44 -11.56 -5.78 9.65
N VAL A 45 -12.83 -5.91 9.24
CA VAL A 45 -13.19 -6.18 7.84
C VAL A 45 -12.74 -5.05 6.93
N TYR A 46 -12.93 -3.79 7.34
CA TYR A 46 -12.39 -2.63 6.62
C TYR A 46 -10.86 -2.68 6.51
N ALA A 47 -10.16 -3.07 7.58
CA ALA A 47 -8.70 -3.21 7.57
C ALA A 47 -8.26 -4.27 6.55
N ILE A 48 -8.90 -5.45 6.54
CA ILE A 48 -8.59 -6.53 5.59
C ILE A 48 -8.85 -6.09 4.16
N ASN A 49 -10.02 -5.50 3.88
CA ASN A 49 -10.33 -5.05 2.53
C ASN A 49 -9.34 -3.99 2.03
N GLY A 50 -8.94 -3.06 2.91
CA GLY A 50 -7.89 -2.09 2.60
C GLY A 50 -6.54 -2.74 2.30
N ILE A 51 -6.12 -3.76 3.06
CA ILE A 51 -4.91 -4.55 2.77
C ILE A 51 -5.04 -5.26 1.42
N VAL A 52 -6.17 -5.92 1.16
CA VAL A 52 -6.37 -6.66 -0.08
C VAL A 52 -6.32 -5.72 -1.29
N GLU A 53 -6.98 -4.56 -1.23
CA GLU A 53 -6.89 -3.54 -2.28
C GLU A 53 -5.47 -2.99 -2.46
N ALA A 54 -4.74 -2.79 -1.36
CA ALA A 54 -3.35 -2.35 -1.34
C ALA A 54 -2.36 -3.35 -1.95
N VAL A 55 -2.60 -4.65 -1.76
CA VAL A 55 -1.71 -5.74 -2.19
C VAL A 55 -2.14 -6.33 -3.54
N MET A 56 -3.37 -6.03 -3.99
CA MET A 56 -3.79 -6.41 -5.35
C MET A 56 -2.88 -5.74 -6.40
N PRO A 57 -2.48 -6.48 -7.45
CA PRO A 57 -1.60 -5.93 -8.47
C PRO A 57 -2.26 -4.76 -9.20
N ALA A 58 -1.90 -3.54 -8.84
CA ALA A 58 -2.30 -2.34 -9.55
C ALA A 58 -1.40 -2.15 -10.79
N ILE A 59 -1.50 -3.07 -11.75
CA ILE A 59 -0.59 -3.19 -12.91
C ILE A 59 -0.34 -1.83 -13.60
N VAL A 60 -1.39 -1.04 -13.80
CA VAL A 60 -1.30 0.29 -14.43
C VAL A 60 -0.43 1.25 -13.60
N LEU A 61 -0.63 1.29 -12.28
CA LEU A 61 0.15 2.13 -11.38
C LEU A 61 1.59 1.62 -11.23
N THR A 62 1.77 0.30 -11.16
CA THR A 62 3.10 -0.33 -11.12
C THR A 62 3.91 0.04 -12.36
N ILE A 63 3.32 -0.05 -13.55
CA ILE A 63 3.99 0.35 -14.80
C ILE A 63 4.29 1.86 -14.80
N ALA A 64 3.35 2.71 -14.36
CA ALA A 64 3.56 4.15 -14.32
C ALA A 64 4.73 4.53 -13.39
N VAL A 65 4.77 3.97 -12.18
CA VAL A 65 5.86 4.20 -11.21
C VAL A 65 7.17 3.63 -11.73
N ALA A 66 7.16 2.44 -12.36
CA ALA A 66 8.34 1.84 -12.96
C ALA A 66 8.95 2.71 -14.05
N VAL A 67 8.12 3.31 -14.93
CA VAL A 67 8.58 4.24 -15.96
C VAL A 67 9.22 5.48 -15.31
N VAL A 68 8.61 6.05 -14.27
CA VAL A 68 9.18 7.20 -13.55
C VAL A 68 10.52 6.85 -12.92
N LEU A 69 10.62 5.73 -12.21
CA LEU A 69 11.88 5.28 -11.60
C LEU A 69 12.95 5.04 -12.67
N TYR A 70 12.58 4.38 -13.78
CA TYR A 70 13.49 4.10 -14.89
C TYR A 70 14.02 5.39 -15.53
N LEU A 71 13.15 6.37 -15.75
CA LEU A 71 13.55 7.67 -16.27
C LEU A 71 14.49 8.37 -15.29
N MET A 72 14.12 8.49 -14.01
CA MET A 72 14.95 9.13 -12.98
C MET A 72 16.34 8.49 -12.84
N ALA A 73 16.43 7.17 -12.93
CA ALA A 73 17.70 6.45 -12.79
C ALA A 73 18.60 6.51 -14.03
N ASN A 74 18.08 6.96 -15.17
CA ASN A 74 18.80 7.02 -16.44
C ASN A 74 18.85 8.45 -17.05
N THR A 75 18.18 9.43 -16.44
CA THR A 75 18.38 10.86 -16.71
C THR A 75 19.31 11.44 -15.66
N ASP A 76 20.49 11.88 -16.06
CA ASP A 76 21.42 12.62 -15.20
C ASP A 76 20.75 13.94 -14.76
N PHE A 77 20.32 14.00 -13.50
CA PHE A 77 20.02 15.25 -12.78
C PHE A 77 21.10 15.50 -11.73
#